data_AF-A0A258PZA6-F1
#
_entry.id   AF-A0A258PZA6-F1
#
_cell.length_a   1.000
_cell.length_b   1.000
_cell.length_c   1.000
_cell.angle_alpha   90.00
_cell.angle_beta   90.00
_cell.angle_gamma   90.00
#
_symmetry.space_group_name_H-M   'P 1'
#
loop_
_entity.id
_entity.type
_entity.pdbx_description
1 polymer ?
#
loop_
_entity_poly.entity_id
_entity_poly.type
_entity_poly.pdbx_seq_one_letter_code
_entity_poly.pdbx_strand_id
1 'polypeptide(L)'
;MRKLIYNPLAIAVAFLAVVAILFATLWILIPPPPRLLSDPHSGVDFAIVQGGVADIAKHPHLVSLAGLFYEPVWVWYRESAFKSDGGKLGLLSQLKGKRVSVGNEGSGTFALSSELLKVTGLKSGDLITEQLKPIEALEKFRKGELDAVFLVSAPEAPIVRDFYQTPGIRLMSFEQADAYGNLFPYLSKVTIPRGIVSIEHDVPKQ
;
A
#
# COMPACT_ATOMS: atom_id res chain seq x y z
N MET A 1 37.69 18.66 -37.82
CA MET A 1 36.53 17.79 -37.56
C MET A 1 36.65 17.16 -36.17
N ARG A 2 35.92 17.64 -35.16
CA ARG A 2 35.87 17.01 -33.83
C ARG A 2 34.78 15.93 -33.85
N LYS A 3 35.15 14.66 -33.74
CA LYS A 3 34.20 13.56 -33.48
C LYS A 3 33.65 13.75 -32.06
N LEU A 4 32.36 14.06 -31.92
CA LEU A 4 31.68 13.95 -30.63
C LEU A 4 31.71 12.47 -30.23
N ILE A 5 32.42 12.16 -29.14
CA ILE A 5 32.47 10.82 -28.56
C ILE A 5 31.16 10.63 -27.81
N TYR A 6 30.24 9.86 -28.41
CA TYR A 6 28.96 9.49 -27.80
C TYR A 6 29.21 8.39 -26.77
N ASN A 7 29.04 8.69 -25.47
CA ASN A 7 29.09 7.69 -24.40
C ASN A 7 27.66 7.41 -23.89
N PRO A 8 27.04 6.28 -24.28
CA PRO A 8 25.67 5.96 -23.91
C PRO A 8 25.50 5.83 -22.38
N LEU A 9 26.54 5.41 -21.66
CA LEU A 9 26.53 5.31 -20.20
C LEU A 9 26.43 6.71 -19.55
N ALA A 10 27.18 7.68 -20.08
CA ALA A 10 27.15 9.05 -19.57
C ALA A 10 25.79 9.72 -19.77
N ILE A 11 25.12 9.43 -20.89
CA ILE A 11 23.77 9.94 -21.18
C ILE A 11 22.75 9.29 -20.24
N ALA A 12 22.83 7.98 -20.00
CA ALA A 12 21.93 7.30 -19.07
C ALA A 12 22.09 7.82 -17.63
N VAL A 13 23.33 8.04 -17.17
CA VAL A 13 23.61 8.62 -15.85
C VAL A 13 23.09 10.06 -15.75
N ALA A 14 23.32 10.90 -16.77
CA ALA A 14 22.81 12.26 -16.79
C ALA A 14 21.27 12.31 -16.78
N PHE A 15 20.61 11.42 -17.53
CA PHE A 15 19.16 11.29 -17.53
C PHE A 15 18.60 10.89 -16.15
N LEU A 16 19.19 9.87 -15.51
CA LEU A 16 18.79 9.45 -14.17
C LEU A 16 19.00 10.55 -13.13
N ALA A 17 20.08 11.33 -13.23
CA ALA A 17 20.33 12.46 -12.34
C ALA A 17 19.27 13.56 -12.51
N VAL A 18 18.89 13.90 -13.75
CA VAL A 18 17.83 14.87 -14.03
C VAL A 18 16.47 14.40 -13.50
N VAL A 19 16.15 13.11 -13.70
CA VAL A 19 14.93 12.51 -13.14
C VAL A 19 14.92 12.58 -11.62
N ALA A 20 16.03 12.20 -10.95
CA ALA A 20 16.13 12.25 -9.49
C ALA A 20 15.98 13.69 -8.95
N ILE A 21 16.59 14.68 -9.63
CA ILE A 21 16.45 16.10 -9.27
C ILE A 21 15.00 16.56 -9.46
N LEU A 22 14.36 16.20 -10.57
CA LEU A 22 12.94 16.51 -10.82
C LEU A 22 12.02 15.89 -9.77
N PHE A 23 12.28 14.66 -9.34
CA PHE A 23 11.52 14.02 -8.27
C PHE A 23 11.77 14.67 -6.91
N ALA A 24 13.01 15.01 -6.59
CA ALA A 24 13.35 15.72 -5.35
C ALA A 24 12.71 17.11 -5.31
N THR A 25 12.75 17.87 -6.41
CA THR A 25 12.10 19.19 -6.48
C THR A 25 10.60 19.07 -6.42
N LEU A 26 9.98 18.11 -7.12
CA LEU A 26 8.53 17.89 -7.07
C LEU A 26 8.05 17.50 -5.65
N TRP A 27 8.83 16.69 -4.93
CA TRP A 27 8.55 16.31 -3.54
C TRP A 27 8.69 17.50 -2.56
N ILE A 28 9.59 18.44 -2.84
CA ILE A 28 9.73 19.69 -2.07
C ILE A 28 8.56 20.64 -2.37
N LEU A 29 8.13 20.71 -3.63
CA LEU A 29 7.06 21.60 -4.09
C LEU A 29 5.66 21.12 -3.70
N ILE A 30 5.45 19.82 -3.48
CA ILE A 30 4.17 19.25 -3.05
C ILE A 30 4.37 18.52 -1.71
N PRO A 31 4.54 19.28 -0.61
CA PRO A 31 4.73 18.65 0.68
C PRO A 31 3.46 17.90 1.11
N PRO A 32 3.59 16.86 1.95
CA PRO A 32 2.45 16.07 2.38
C PRO A 32 1.44 16.95 3.13
N PRO A 33 0.13 16.65 3.04
CA PRO A 33 -0.90 17.54 3.55
C PRO A 33 -0.73 18.01 5.01
N PRO A 34 -0.29 17.17 5.97
CA PRO A 34 -0.07 17.62 7.35
C PRO A 34 0.94 18.77 7.47
N ARG A 35 1.94 18.81 6.57
CA ARG A 35 2.95 19.87 6.53
C ARG A 35 2.40 21.18 5.98
N LEU A 36 1.58 21.10 4.92
CA LEU A 36 0.89 22.26 4.35
C LEU A 36 -0.08 22.87 5.36
N LEU A 37 -0.89 22.02 6.02
CA LEU A 37 -1.87 22.45 7.03
C LEU A 37 -1.24 23.09 8.27
N SER A 38 0.04 22.82 8.54
CA SER A 38 0.76 23.39 9.68
C SER A 38 1.53 24.67 9.35
N ASP A 39 1.62 25.03 8.07
CA ASP A 39 2.29 26.24 7.61
C ASP A 39 1.24 27.35 7.36
N PRO A 40 1.21 28.42 8.18
CA PRO A 40 0.26 29.53 8.04
C PRO A 40 0.35 30.27 6.69
N HIS A 41 1.45 30.08 5.94
CA HIS A 41 1.69 30.72 4.65
C HIS A 41 1.40 29.81 3.46
N SER A 42 0.97 28.57 3.69
CA SER A 42 0.69 27.62 2.60
C SER A 42 -0.55 27.96 1.78
N GLY A 43 -1.49 28.72 2.37
CA GLY A 43 -2.83 28.95 1.79
C GLY A 43 -3.71 27.69 1.79
N VAL A 44 -3.34 26.65 2.55
CA VAL A 44 -4.08 25.39 2.66
C VAL A 44 -4.74 25.30 4.03
N ASP A 45 -6.06 25.45 4.07
CA ASP A 45 -6.85 25.36 5.30
C ASP A 45 -7.45 23.96 5.55
N PHE A 46 -7.66 23.19 4.48
CA PHE A 46 -8.28 21.87 4.53
C PHE A 46 -7.53 20.87 3.63
N ALA A 47 -7.44 19.62 4.08
CA ALA A 47 -6.95 18.54 3.24
C ALA A 47 -7.63 17.22 3.58
N ILE A 48 -7.68 16.33 2.58
CA ILE A 48 -8.06 14.93 2.78
C ILE A 48 -6.80 14.14 3.10
N VAL A 49 -6.82 13.41 4.22
CA VAL A 49 -5.71 12.58 4.68
C VAL A 49 -6.24 11.20 5.03
N GLN A 50 -5.43 10.17 4.76
CA GLN A 50 -5.73 8.82 5.22
C GLN A 50 -5.52 8.75 6.75
N GLY A 51 -6.45 8.09 7.44
CA GLY A 51 -6.32 7.80 8.87
C GLY A 51 -5.03 7.04 9.17
N GLY A 52 -4.36 7.39 10.27
CA GLY A 52 -3.12 6.75 10.71
C GLY A 52 -1.83 7.27 10.05
N VAL A 53 -1.90 8.14 9.03
CA VAL A 53 -0.70 8.66 8.34
C VAL A 53 -0.14 9.93 9.02
N ALA A 54 -0.96 10.66 9.77
CA ALA A 54 -0.55 11.89 10.45
C ALA A 54 -0.07 11.61 11.89
N ASP A 55 1.09 12.15 12.23
CA ASP A 55 1.63 12.15 13.60
C ASP A 55 1.05 13.33 14.39
N ILE A 56 -0.02 13.08 15.15
CA ILE A 56 -0.73 14.11 15.93
C ILE A 56 0.16 14.80 16.96
N ALA A 57 1.23 14.15 17.44
CA ALA A 57 2.17 14.77 18.38
C ALA A 57 2.99 15.88 17.70
N LYS A 58 3.22 15.78 16.38
CA LYS A 58 3.90 16.82 15.59
C LYS A 58 2.95 17.91 15.09
N HIS A 59 1.64 17.67 15.15
CA HIS A 59 0.62 18.53 14.58
C HIS A 59 -0.53 18.78 15.56
N PRO A 60 -0.26 19.36 16.76
CA PRO A 60 -1.22 19.46 17.86
C PRO A 60 -2.42 20.37 17.57
N HIS A 61 -2.35 21.20 16.54
CA HIS A 61 -3.41 22.14 16.15
C HIS A 61 -4.31 21.61 15.03
N LEU A 62 -3.98 20.46 14.43
CA LEU A 62 -4.83 19.85 13.41
C LEU A 62 -6.00 19.14 14.06
N VAL A 63 -7.19 19.36 13.51
CA VAL A 63 -8.43 18.73 13.94
C VAL A 63 -9.04 17.94 12.78
N SER A 64 -9.62 16.79 13.10
CA SER A 64 -10.44 16.05 12.13
C SER A 64 -11.87 16.61 12.14
N LEU A 65 -12.41 16.92 10.96
CA LEU A 65 -13.77 17.44 10.80
C LEU A 65 -14.78 16.33 10.51
N ALA A 66 -14.42 15.40 9.63
CA ALA A 66 -15.27 14.30 9.21
C ALA A 66 -14.44 13.14 8.64
N GLY A 67 -14.98 11.93 8.76
CA GLY A 67 -14.57 10.79 7.93
C GLY A 67 -15.42 10.73 6.66
N LEU A 68 -14.80 10.51 5.50
CA LEU A 68 -15.50 10.45 4.21
C LEU A 68 -15.97 9.04 3.87
N PHE A 69 -15.05 8.09 3.87
CA PHE A 69 -15.30 6.68 3.61
C PHE A 69 -14.15 5.84 4.19
N TYR A 70 -14.38 4.53 4.29
CA TYR A 70 -13.34 3.59 4.70
C TYR A 70 -12.51 3.15 3.50
N GLU A 71 -11.18 3.15 3.66
CA GLU A 71 -10.26 2.46 2.75
C GLU A 71 -9.79 1.17 3.43
N PRO A 72 -10.32 0.00 3.05
CA PRO A 72 -9.85 -1.27 3.59
C PRO A 72 -8.38 -1.51 3.22
N VAL A 73 -7.69 -2.22 4.12
CA VAL A 73 -6.46 -2.93 3.77
C VAL A 73 -6.81 -4.28 3.16
N TRP A 74 -6.47 -4.45 1.89
CA TRP A 74 -6.60 -5.69 1.15
C TRP A 74 -5.28 -6.45 1.23
N VAL A 75 -5.33 -7.72 1.61
CA VAL A 75 -4.19 -8.64 1.50
C VAL A 75 -4.57 -9.75 0.54
N TRP A 76 -4.13 -9.61 -0.69
CA TRP A 76 -4.30 -10.63 -1.72
C TRP A 76 -3.19 -11.66 -1.60
N TYR A 77 -3.51 -12.94 -1.74
CA TYR A 77 -2.52 -14.00 -1.62
C TYR A 77 -2.77 -15.14 -2.60
N ARG A 78 -1.70 -15.83 -2.97
CA ARG A 78 -1.76 -16.99 -3.84
C ARG A 78 -1.89 -18.25 -2.99
N GLU A 79 -3.01 -18.96 -3.10
CA GLU A 79 -3.28 -20.19 -2.34
C GLU A 79 -2.14 -21.22 -2.42
N SER A 80 -1.51 -21.37 -3.61
CA SER A 80 -0.41 -22.31 -3.81
C SER A 80 0.85 -21.99 -3.01
N ALA A 81 1.01 -20.76 -2.51
CA ALA A 81 2.13 -20.36 -1.65
C ALA A 81 1.91 -20.73 -0.17
N PHE A 82 0.69 -21.09 0.23
CA PHE A 82 0.31 -21.35 1.63
C PHE A 82 -0.11 -22.82 1.84
N LYS A 83 0.46 -23.76 1.08
CA LYS A 83 0.13 -25.20 1.19
C LYS A 83 0.37 -25.77 2.59
N SER A 84 1.41 -25.31 3.28
CA SER A 84 1.70 -25.65 4.68
C SER A 84 0.56 -25.28 5.64
N ASP A 85 -0.24 -24.30 5.25
CA ASP A 85 -1.32 -23.69 6.04
C ASP A 85 -2.70 -24.08 5.50
N GLY A 86 -2.78 -25.23 4.81
CA GLY A 86 -4.03 -25.69 4.19
C GLY A 86 -4.52 -24.81 3.04
N GLY A 87 -3.62 -24.03 2.43
CA GLY A 87 -3.93 -23.11 1.34
C GLY A 87 -4.55 -21.78 1.78
N LYS A 88 -4.51 -21.46 3.08
CA LYS A 88 -5.17 -20.27 3.64
C LYS A 88 -4.18 -19.34 4.34
N LEU A 89 -4.35 -18.05 4.08
CA LEU A 89 -3.73 -16.97 4.84
C LEU A 89 -4.82 -16.30 5.69
N GLY A 90 -4.64 -16.33 7.02
CA GLY A 90 -5.53 -15.71 8.01
C GLY A 90 -4.79 -14.91 9.09
N LEU A 91 -3.50 -15.20 9.28
CA LEU A 91 -2.59 -14.51 10.20
C LEU A 91 -1.39 -13.95 9.43
N LEU A 92 -1.02 -12.69 9.69
CA LEU A 92 0.13 -12.07 9.03
C LEU A 92 1.47 -12.75 9.35
N SER A 93 1.58 -13.45 10.48
CA SER A 93 2.77 -14.25 10.83
C SER A 93 3.06 -15.38 9.83
N GLN A 94 2.05 -15.84 9.08
CA GLN A 94 2.19 -16.85 8.02
C GLN A 94 2.94 -16.32 6.78
N LEU A 95 3.17 -15.00 6.70
CA LEU A 95 3.97 -14.38 5.65
C LEU A 95 5.48 -14.68 5.77
N LYS A 96 5.90 -15.44 6.79
CA LYS A 96 7.27 -15.93 6.90
C LYS A 96 7.70 -16.71 5.65
N GLY A 97 8.83 -16.30 5.10
CA GLY A 97 9.45 -16.85 3.89
C GLY A 97 8.75 -16.46 2.59
N LYS A 98 7.75 -15.57 2.63
CA LYS A 98 6.97 -15.18 1.45
C LYS A 98 7.55 -13.93 0.78
N ARG A 99 7.28 -13.79 -0.53
CA ARG A 99 7.53 -12.58 -1.33
C ARG A 99 6.29 -11.71 -1.29
N VAL A 100 6.41 -10.54 -0.68
CA VAL A 100 5.26 -9.71 -0.31
C VAL A 100 5.45 -8.30 -0.83
N SER A 101 4.49 -7.81 -1.63
CA SER A 101 4.43 -6.38 -1.91
C SER A 101 3.82 -5.63 -0.73
N VAL A 102 4.53 -4.62 -0.24
CA VAL A 102 4.13 -3.81 0.94
C VAL A 102 3.70 -2.39 0.56
N GLY A 103 3.54 -2.10 -0.73
CA GLY A 103 3.29 -0.75 -1.24
C GLY A 103 4.58 0.08 -1.37
N ASN A 104 4.54 1.09 -2.24
CA ASN A 104 5.69 1.95 -2.51
C ASN A 104 5.96 2.93 -1.36
N GLU A 105 7.20 3.38 -1.24
CA GLU A 105 7.61 4.42 -0.30
C GLU A 105 6.70 5.65 -0.38
N GLY A 106 6.37 6.21 0.78
CA GLY A 106 5.48 7.37 0.91
C GLY A 106 3.98 7.06 0.75
N SER A 107 3.59 5.83 0.38
CA SER A 107 2.17 5.44 0.30
C SER A 107 1.59 5.07 1.67
N GLY A 108 0.29 5.29 1.86
CA GLY A 108 -0.41 4.81 3.05
C GLY A 108 -0.48 3.28 3.14
N THR A 109 -0.36 2.56 2.02
CA THR A 109 -0.19 1.10 2.00
C THR A 109 1.13 0.70 2.67
N PHE A 110 2.23 1.40 2.36
CA PHE A 110 3.52 1.15 2.98
C PHE A 110 3.54 1.50 4.46
N ALA A 111 2.95 2.64 4.83
CA ALA A 111 2.81 3.03 6.23
C ALA A 111 2.06 1.96 7.05
N LEU A 112 0.86 1.58 6.59
CA LEU A 112 0.01 0.64 7.33
C LEU A 112 0.59 -0.78 7.34
N SER A 113 1.01 -1.32 6.20
CA SER A 113 1.57 -2.69 6.15
C SER A 113 2.82 -2.82 7.04
N SER A 114 3.66 -1.79 7.10
CA SER A 114 4.83 -1.76 7.99
C SER A 114 4.44 -1.81 9.46
N GLU A 115 3.40 -1.07 9.89
CA GLU A 115 2.92 -1.12 11.27
C GLU A 115 2.29 -2.46 11.63
N LEU A 116 1.45 -3.01 10.74
CA LEU A 116 0.84 -4.32 10.93
C LEU A 116 1.90 -5.43 11.04
N LEU A 117 2.93 -5.41 10.18
CA LEU A 117 3.99 -6.43 10.19
C LEU A 117 4.88 -6.34 11.44
N LYS A 118 5.15 -5.14 11.96
CA LYS A 118 5.97 -4.96 13.18
C LYS A 118 5.43 -5.71 14.40
N VAL A 119 4.11 -5.85 14.51
CA VAL A 119 3.45 -6.46 15.67
C VAL A 119 3.26 -7.97 15.54
N THR A 120 3.65 -8.55 14.39
CA THR A 120 3.57 -10.00 14.14
C THR A 120 4.73 -10.80 14.75
N GLY A 121 5.78 -10.12 15.22
CA GLY A 121 7.03 -10.74 15.68
C GLY A 121 7.96 -11.22 14.54
N LEU A 122 7.60 -11.01 13.28
CA LEU A 122 8.49 -11.23 12.13
C LEU A 122 9.68 -10.27 12.19
N LYS A 123 10.89 -10.81 12.04
CA LYS A 123 12.13 -10.04 12.01
C LYS A 123 12.47 -9.60 10.60
N SER A 124 13.38 -8.65 10.48
CA SER A 124 13.98 -8.31 9.19
C SER A 124 14.60 -9.55 8.56
N GLY A 125 14.23 -9.86 7.32
CA GLY A 125 14.67 -11.06 6.60
C GLY A 125 13.81 -12.31 6.81
N ASP A 126 12.83 -12.30 7.73
CA ASP A 126 11.85 -13.39 7.83
C ASP A 126 10.88 -13.40 6.64
N LEU A 127 10.76 -12.30 5.90
CA LEU A 127 9.98 -12.19 4.67
C LEU A 127 10.72 -11.34 3.64
N ILE A 128 10.43 -11.57 2.36
CA ILE A 128 11.03 -10.83 1.24
C ILE A 128 10.05 -9.72 0.85
N THR A 129 10.31 -8.50 1.30
CA THR A 129 9.45 -7.35 1.03
C THR A 129 9.84 -6.63 -0.26
N GLU A 130 8.84 -6.26 -1.05
CA GLU A 130 9.00 -5.41 -2.23
C GLU A 130 8.13 -4.15 -2.13
N GLN A 131 8.75 -2.98 -2.32
CA GLN A 131 8.05 -1.70 -2.28
C GLN A 131 7.58 -1.31 -3.68
N LEU A 132 6.39 -1.79 -4.06
CA LEU A 132 5.88 -1.66 -5.42
C LEU A 132 4.66 -0.74 -5.49
N LYS A 133 4.51 -0.06 -6.62
CA LYS A 133 3.24 0.63 -6.94
C LYS A 133 2.14 -0.40 -7.20
N PRO A 134 0.85 -0.07 -7.02
CA PRO A 134 -0.24 -1.04 -7.14
C PRO A 134 -0.28 -1.80 -8.48
N ILE A 135 -0.08 -1.10 -9.60
CA ILE A 135 -0.09 -1.72 -10.94
C ILE A 135 1.10 -2.67 -11.10
N GLU A 136 2.28 -2.28 -10.64
CA GLU A 136 3.48 -3.14 -10.68
C GLU A 136 3.32 -4.38 -9.80
N ALA A 137 2.77 -4.20 -8.59
CA ALA A 137 2.45 -5.31 -7.70
C ALA A 137 1.49 -6.30 -8.35
N LEU A 138 0.41 -5.82 -9.00
CA LEU A 138 -0.54 -6.66 -9.72
C LEU A 138 0.13 -7.44 -10.86
N GLU A 139 0.99 -6.80 -11.66
CA GLU A 139 1.69 -7.45 -12.76
C GLU A 139 2.67 -8.53 -12.29
N LYS A 140 3.49 -8.24 -11.27
CA LYS A 140 4.37 -9.25 -10.65
C LYS A 140 3.56 -10.37 -10.00
N PHE A 141 2.41 -10.04 -9.40
CA PHE A 141 1.55 -11.03 -8.79
C PHE A 141 0.95 -11.97 -9.85
N ARG A 142 0.47 -11.45 -10.99
CA ARG A 142 0.00 -12.24 -12.14
C ARG A 142 1.07 -13.19 -12.69
N LYS A 143 2.34 -12.77 -12.70
CA LYS A 143 3.49 -13.58 -13.12
C LYS A 143 3.94 -14.63 -12.09
N GLY A 144 3.35 -14.65 -10.90
CA GLY A 144 3.76 -15.57 -9.83
C GLY A 144 5.07 -15.19 -9.14
N GLU A 145 5.49 -13.94 -9.32
CA GLU A 145 6.72 -13.39 -8.71
C GLU A 145 6.49 -12.94 -7.25
N LEU A 146 5.22 -12.78 -6.86
CA LEU A 146 4.79 -12.46 -5.49
C LEU A 146 3.86 -13.54 -4.95
N ASP A 147 3.88 -13.72 -3.63
CA ASP A 147 3.04 -14.65 -2.89
C ASP A 147 1.87 -13.94 -2.20
N ALA A 148 2.08 -12.68 -1.79
CA ALA A 148 1.04 -11.81 -1.26
C ALA A 148 1.24 -10.33 -1.65
N VAL A 149 0.16 -9.56 -1.64
CA VAL A 149 0.15 -8.12 -1.95
C VAL A 149 -0.73 -7.38 -0.96
N PHE A 150 -0.15 -6.38 -0.28
CA PHE A 150 -0.91 -5.37 0.45
C PHE A 150 -1.37 -4.26 -0.50
N LEU A 151 -2.59 -3.80 -0.30
CA LEU A 151 -3.15 -2.63 -0.97
C LEU A 151 -4.11 -1.93 0.00
N VAL A 152 -4.00 -0.61 0.14
CA VAL A 152 -5.03 0.21 0.78
C VAL A 152 -5.73 1.00 -0.32
N SER A 153 -7.03 0.77 -0.50
CA SER A 153 -7.82 1.41 -1.55
C SER A 153 -9.32 1.25 -1.29
N ALA A 154 -10.14 2.15 -1.83
CA ALA A 154 -11.59 2.02 -1.81
C ALA A 154 -12.06 0.76 -2.56
N PRO A 155 -13.15 0.08 -2.11
CA PRO A 155 -13.69 -1.12 -2.77
C PRO A 155 -14.01 -0.96 -4.27
N GLU A 156 -14.48 0.22 -4.66
CA GLU A 156 -14.88 0.57 -6.03
C GLU A 156 -13.70 0.94 -6.95
N ALA A 157 -12.47 0.99 -6.41
CA ALA A 157 -11.30 1.38 -7.19
C ALA A 157 -11.03 0.36 -8.33
N PRO A 158 -10.72 0.81 -9.57
CA PRO A 158 -10.45 -0.09 -10.69
C PRO A 158 -9.39 -1.16 -10.40
N ILE A 159 -8.34 -0.80 -9.66
CA ILE A 159 -7.28 -1.73 -9.27
C ILE A 159 -7.80 -2.89 -8.40
N VAL A 160 -8.77 -2.66 -7.51
CA VAL A 160 -9.38 -3.71 -6.67
C VAL A 160 -10.15 -4.69 -7.55
N ARG A 161 -10.90 -4.19 -8.54
CA ARG A 161 -11.58 -5.02 -9.54
C ARG A 161 -10.58 -5.90 -10.31
N ASP A 162 -9.44 -5.36 -10.72
CA ASP A 162 -8.42 -6.12 -11.44
C ASP A 162 -7.80 -7.25 -10.59
N PHE A 163 -7.64 -7.04 -9.28
CA PHE A 163 -7.27 -8.11 -8.36
C PHE A 163 -8.35 -9.18 -8.29
N TYR A 164 -9.63 -8.82 -8.11
CA TYR A 164 -10.72 -9.81 -8.09
C TYR A 164 -10.83 -10.64 -9.38
N GLN A 165 -10.45 -10.08 -10.52
CA GLN A 165 -10.44 -10.76 -11.81
C GLN A 165 -9.19 -11.61 -12.07
N THR A 166 -8.17 -11.53 -11.20
CA THR A 166 -6.94 -12.29 -11.36
C THR A 166 -7.15 -13.73 -10.90
N PRO A 167 -6.87 -14.74 -11.76
CA PRO A 167 -7.11 -16.14 -11.41
C PRO A 167 -6.08 -16.68 -10.40
N GLY A 168 -6.53 -17.61 -9.55
CA GLY A 168 -5.63 -18.34 -8.64
C GLY A 168 -5.12 -17.53 -7.44
N ILE A 169 -5.75 -16.38 -7.15
CA ILE A 169 -5.49 -15.58 -5.95
C ILE A 169 -6.76 -15.50 -5.10
N ARG A 170 -6.58 -15.20 -3.81
CA ARG A 170 -7.64 -15.10 -2.81
C ARG A 170 -7.44 -13.84 -1.98
N LEU A 171 -8.53 -13.36 -1.38
CA LEU A 171 -8.49 -12.28 -0.38
C LEU A 171 -8.33 -12.90 1.01
N MET A 172 -7.38 -12.40 1.79
CA MET A 172 -7.18 -12.77 3.19
C MET A 172 -8.36 -12.29 4.05
N SER A 173 -8.77 -13.12 5.00
CA SER A 173 -9.65 -12.71 6.10
C SER A 173 -8.79 -12.56 7.36
N PHE A 174 -8.79 -11.39 7.98
CA PHE A 174 -7.99 -11.13 9.18
C PHE A 174 -8.64 -11.78 10.40
N GLU A 175 -8.12 -12.94 10.85
CA GLU A 175 -8.61 -13.62 12.05
C GLU A 175 -8.42 -12.76 13.32
N GLN A 176 -7.43 -11.88 13.30
CA GLN A 176 -7.07 -10.99 14.41
C GLN A 176 -7.53 -9.53 14.20
N ALA A 177 -8.54 -9.29 13.35
CA ALA A 177 -9.00 -7.93 13.03
C ALA A 177 -9.33 -7.09 14.28
N ASP A 178 -10.00 -7.68 15.28
CA ASP A 178 -10.34 -6.99 16.53
C ASP A 178 -9.11 -6.61 17.36
N ALA A 179 -8.03 -7.42 17.32
CA ALA A 179 -6.78 -7.10 18.01
C ALA A 179 -6.06 -5.92 17.35
N TYR A 180 -6.06 -5.86 16.00
CA TYR A 180 -5.50 -4.72 15.27
C TYR A 180 -6.26 -3.43 15.54
N GLY A 181 -7.59 -3.46 15.58
CA GLY A 181 -8.41 -2.27 15.91
C GLY A 181 -8.18 -1.75 17.33
N ASN A 182 -7.90 -2.63 18.30
CA ASN A 182 -7.53 -2.22 19.65
C ASN A 182 -6.12 -1.61 19.73
N LEU A 183 -5.17 -2.14 18.95
CA LEU A 183 -3.77 -1.68 18.98
C LEU A 183 -3.57 -0.39 18.19
N PHE A 184 -4.33 -0.20 17.12
CA PHE A 184 -4.26 0.94 16.22
C PHE A 184 -5.63 1.64 16.20
N PRO A 185 -5.88 2.63 17.08
CA PRO A 185 -7.19 3.25 17.24
C PRO A 185 -7.76 3.94 15.99
N TYR A 186 -6.92 4.18 14.98
CA TYR A 186 -7.34 4.71 13.69
C TYR A 186 -7.87 3.63 12.71
N LEU A 187 -7.75 2.34 13.07
CA LEU A 187 -8.30 1.23 12.30
C LEU A 187 -9.67 0.83 12.82
N SER A 188 -10.59 0.65 11.88
CA SER A 188 -11.89 0.03 12.13
C SER A 188 -11.94 -1.35 11.49
N LYS A 189 -12.49 -2.32 12.20
CA LYS A 189 -12.86 -3.60 11.59
C LYS A 189 -14.00 -3.38 10.60
N VAL A 190 -13.78 -3.82 9.37
CA VAL A 190 -14.78 -3.76 8.29
C VAL A 190 -15.05 -5.16 7.77
N THR A 191 -16.31 -5.45 7.45
CA THR A 191 -16.71 -6.66 6.75
C THR A 191 -17.01 -6.30 5.31
N ILE A 192 -16.39 -6.98 4.36
CA ILE A 192 -16.63 -6.78 2.93
C ILE A 192 -17.93 -7.50 2.56
N PRO A 193 -19.00 -6.79 2.18
CA PRO A 193 -20.24 -7.44 1.78
C PRO A 193 -20.08 -8.14 0.43
N ARG A 194 -20.76 -9.28 0.26
CA ARG A 194 -20.93 -9.93 -1.03
C ARG A 194 -21.43 -8.92 -2.07
N GLY A 195 -20.81 -8.92 -3.24
CA GLY A 195 -21.20 -8.04 -4.36
C GLY A 195 -20.74 -6.58 -4.28
N ILE A 196 -20.03 -6.14 -3.22
CA ILE A 196 -19.67 -4.72 -3.06
C ILE A 196 -18.78 -4.15 -4.18
N VAL A 197 -17.98 -4.99 -4.83
CA VAL A 197 -17.13 -4.57 -5.96
C VAL A 197 -17.92 -4.59 -7.28
N SER A 198 -18.83 -5.54 -7.45
CA SER A 198 -19.78 -5.55 -8.56
C SER A 198 -21.02 -6.34 -8.20
N ILE A 199 -22.15 -5.63 -8.08
CA ILE A 199 -23.46 -6.24 -7.83
C ILE A 199 -23.88 -7.10 -9.03
N GLU A 200 -23.65 -6.60 -10.25
CA GLU A 200 -23.96 -7.31 -11.51
C GLU A 200 -23.26 -8.67 -11.60
N HIS A 201 -22.01 -8.74 -11.17
CA HIS A 201 -21.17 -9.95 -11.29
C HIS A 201 -21.02 -10.72 -9.98
N ASP A 202 -21.69 -10.29 -8.91
CA ASP A 202 -21.63 -10.89 -7.57
C ASP A 202 -20.20 -11.01 -7.03
N VAL A 203 -19.45 -9.91 -7.05
CA VAL A 203 -18.04 -9.85 -6.63
C VAL A 203 -17.87 -8.95 -5.41
N PRO A 204 -17.25 -9.41 -4.31
CA PRO A 204 -16.86 -10.79 -4.02
C PRO A 204 -18.06 -11.73 -3.87
N LYS A 205 -17.86 -13.03 -4.11
CA LYS A 205 -18.87 -14.09 -3.92
C LYS A 205 -19.05 -14.57 -2.48
N GLN A 206 -18.19 -14.09 -1.58
CA GLN A 206 -18.11 -14.48 -0.17
C GLN A 206 -18.69 -13.39 0.73
#